data_AF-A0A7K0KX68-F1
#
_entry.id   AF-A0A7K0KX68-F1
#
_cell.length_a   1.000
_cell.length_b   1.000
_cell.length_c   1.000
_cell.angle_alpha   90.00
_cell.angle_beta   90.00
_cell.angle_gamma   90.00
#
_symmetry.space_group_name_H-M   'P 1'
#
loop_
_entity.id
_entity.type
_entity.pdbx_description
1 polymer ?
#
loop_
_entity_poly.entity_id
_entity_poly.type
_entity_poly.pdbx_seq_one_letter_code
_entity_poly.pdbx_strand_id
1 'polypeptide(L)' 'MWAVVVNPTSGRGNGAHVASKVIGFLANKNISSETISGVSSAATLEHLKHFVAKNPKLEGIIAVGGDGLAHLALQVAAA' A
#
# COMPACT_ATOMS: atom_id res chain seq x y z
N MET A 1 -13.12 0.61 -1.50
CA MET A 1 -12.05 0.21 -0.54
C MET A 1 -10.69 0.59 -1.11
N TRP A 2 -9.72 0.93 -0.28
CA TRP A 2 -8.36 1.34 -0.68
C TRP A 2 -7.30 0.29 -0.35
N ALA A 3 -6.25 0.20 -1.15
CA ALA A 3 -5.04 -0.56 -0.82
C ALA A 3 -3.98 0.38 -0.23
N VAL A 4 -3.52 0.15 0.99
CA VAL A 4 -2.41 0.89 1.60
C VAL A 4 -1.16 0.03 1.53
N VAL A 5 -0.30 0.29 0.55
CA VAL A 5 0.92 -0.49 0.33
C VAL A 5 2.05 0.14 1.11
N VAL A 6 2.73 -0.63 1.94
CA VAL A 6 3.69 -0.11 2.94
C VAL A 6 5.05 -0.75 2.79
N ASN A 7 6.10 0.08 2.77
CA ASN A 7 7.45 -0.36 3.07
C ASN A 7 7.84 0.18 4.46
N PRO A 8 7.79 -0.65 5.52
CA PRO A 8 7.95 -0.19 6.90
C PRO A 8 9.35 0.40 7.18
N THR A 9 10.38 -0.04 6.45
CA THR A 9 11.77 0.41 6.66
C THR A 9 12.13 1.66 5.87
N SER A 10 11.25 2.15 4.99
CA SER A 10 11.46 3.39 4.23
C SER A 10 11.68 4.61 5.15
N GLY A 11 12.41 5.60 4.65
CA GLY A 11 12.61 6.86 5.38
C GLY A 11 13.37 6.68 6.70
N ARG A 12 14.35 5.75 6.74
CA ARG A 12 15.10 5.35 7.95
C ARG A 12 14.23 4.72 9.04
N GLY A 13 13.31 3.83 8.65
CA GLY A 13 12.41 3.14 9.58
C GLY A 13 11.14 3.91 9.94
N ASN A 14 10.94 5.11 9.39
CA ASN A 14 9.73 5.90 9.62
C ASN A 14 8.51 5.42 8.82
N GLY A 15 8.69 4.52 7.84
CA GLY A 15 7.60 4.00 7.01
C GLY A 15 6.46 3.41 7.83
N ALA A 16 6.77 2.65 8.89
CA ALA A 16 5.77 2.09 9.79
C ALA A 16 4.98 3.16 10.55
N HIS A 17 5.65 4.21 11.02
CA HIS A 17 5.02 5.34 11.72
C HIS A 17 4.07 6.11 10.80
N VAL A 18 4.52 6.41 9.58
CA VAL A 18 3.68 7.09 8.59
C VAL A 18 2.49 6.21 8.18
N ALA A 19 2.69 4.91 8.00
CA ALA A 19 1.61 3.97 7.67
C ALA A 19 0.54 3.95 8.77
N SER A 20 0.95 3.91 10.05
CA SER A 20 0.03 3.99 11.18
C SER A 20 -0.83 5.26 11.14
N LYS A 21 -0.24 6.42 10.81
CA LYS A 21 -0.98 7.67 10.66
C LYS A 21 -1.98 7.63 9.50
N VAL A 22 -1.58 7.08 8.35
CA VAL A 22 -2.44 6.96 7.17
C VAL A 22 -3.63 6.04 7.46
N ILE A 23 -3.37 4.85 8.00
CA ILE A 23 -4.41 3.87 8.34
C ILE A 23 -5.37 4.44 9.40
N GLY A 24 -4.82 5.09 10.44
CA GLY A 24 -5.63 5.75 11.46
C GLY A 24 -6.51 6.87 10.90
N PHE A 25 -5.98 7.67 9.96
CA PHE A 25 -6.76 8.72 9.29
C PHE A 25 -7.93 8.13 8.48
N LEU A 26 -7.69 7.08 7.69
CA LEU A 26 -8.73 6.42 6.91
C LEU A 26 -9.80 5.79 7.81
N ALA A 27 -9.38 5.09 8.87
CA ALA A 27 -10.29 4.50 9.84
C ALA A 27 -11.17 5.55 10.53
N ASN A 28 -10.58 6.67 10.98
CA ASN A 28 -11.32 7.78 11.59
C ASN A 28 -12.33 8.45 10.63
N LYS A 29 -12.15 8.27 9.32
CA LYS A 29 -13.08 8.75 8.28
C LYS A 29 -14.06 7.67 7.81
N ASN A 30 -14.08 6.49 8.44
CA ASN A 30 -14.85 5.32 8.01
C ASN A 30 -14.54 4.90 6.56
N ILE A 31 -13.30 5.09 6.11
CA ILE A 31 -12.84 4.67 4.78
C ILE A 31 -12.24 3.26 4.91
N SER A 32 -12.86 2.28 4.24
CA SER A 32 -12.36 0.91 4.21
C SER A 32 -11.02 0.85 3.48
N SER A 33 -10.00 0.30 4.15
CA SER A 33 -8.67 0.11 3.60
C SER A 33 -8.02 -1.18 4.09
N GLU A 34 -7.22 -1.83 3.26
CA GLU A 34 -6.39 -2.98 3.64
C GLU A 34 -4.91 -2.65 3.48
N THR A 35 -4.10 -3.10 4.45
CA THR A 35 -2.65 -2.87 4.43
C THR A 35 -1.95 -4.02 3.71
N ILE A 36 -1.08 -3.68 2.76
CA ILE A 36 -0.32 -4.64 1.95
C ILE A 36 1.16 -4.38 2.19
N SER A 37 1.89 -5.43 2.54
CA SER A 37 3.36 -5.39 2.65
C SER A 37 3.93 -6.77 2.34
N GLY A 38 5.22 -6.83 2.05
CA GLY A 38 5.96 -8.08 1.88
C GLY A 38 7.38 -7.95 2.43
N VAL A 39 8.04 -9.09 2.65
CA VAL A 39 9.44 -9.14 3.09
C VAL A 39 10.43 -8.66 2.02
N SER A 40 9.96 -8.51 0.77
CA SER A 40 10.73 -8.01 -0.36
C SER A 40 9.84 -7.18 -1.30
N SER A 41 10.46 -6.47 -2.23
CA SER A 41 9.76 -5.75 -3.31
C SER A 41 8.93 -6.70 -4.18
N ALA A 42 9.49 -7.85 -4.56
CA ALA A 42 8.80 -8.87 -5.34
C ALA A 42 7.57 -9.42 -4.61
N ALA A 43 7.70 -9.75 -3.32
CA ALA A 43 6.57 -10.22 -2.52
C ALA A 43 5.49 -9.14 -2.38
N THR A 44 5.89 -7.88 -2.18
CA THR A 44 4.95 -6.75 -2.10
C THR A 44 4.18 -6.56 -3.41
N LEU A 45 4.86 -6.67 -4.56
CA LEU A 45 4.24 -6.58 -5.87
C LEU A 45 3.24 -7.72 -6.11
N GLU A 46 3.62 -8.96 -5.75
CA GLU A 46 2.74 -10.13 -5.88
C GLU A 46 1.49 -9.99 -5.00
N HIS A 47 1.67 -9.62 -3.73
CA HIS A 47 0.55 -9.39 -2.81
C HIS A 47 -0.39 -8.29 -3.34
N LEU A 48 0.16 -7.19 -3.86
CA LEU A 48 -0.63 -6.10 -4.43
C LEU A 48 -1.41 -6.54 -5.66
N LYS A 49 -0.78 -7.27 -6.59
CA LYS A 49 -1.44 -7.81 -7.79
C LYS A 49 -2.60 -8.74 -7.40
N HIS A 50 -2.37 -9.66 -6.47
CA HIS A 50 -3.42 -10.55 -5.98
C HIS A 50 -4.56 -9.80 -5.29
N PHE A 51 -4.25 -8.77 -4.50
CA PHE A 51 -5.27 -7.97 -3.84
C PHE A 51 -6.13 -7.19 -4.85
N VAL A 52 -5.52 -6.51 -5.82
CA VAL A 52 -6.26 -5.78 -6.86
C VAL A 52 -7.13 -6.73 -7.70
N ALA A 53 -6.59 -7.89 -8.11
CA ALA A 53 -7.34 -8.89 -8.88
C ALA A 53 -8.59 -9.41 -8.14
N LYS A 54 -8.50 -9.56 -6.80
CA LYS A 54 -9.63 -9.99 -5.97
C LYS A 54 -10.63 -8.87 -5.69
N ASN A 55 -10.25 -7.61 -5.89
CA ASN A 55 -11.03 -6.43 -5.51
C ASN A 55 -11.25 -5.50 -6.72
N PRO A 56 -12.12 -5.86 -7.68
CA PRO A 56 -12.31 -5.08 -8.92
C PRO A 56 -12.94 -3.70 -8.70
N LYS A 57 -13.50 -3.43 -7.51
CA LYS A 57 -14.06 -2.13 -7.10
C LYS A 57 -13.12 -1.37 -6.16
N LEU A 58 -11.81 -1.54 -6.34
CA LEU A 58 -10.83 -0.79 -5.57
C LEU A 58 -10.88 0.69 -5.98
N GLU A 59 -10.92 1.58 -5.00
CA GLU A 59 -10.94 3.03 -5.24
C GLU A 59 -9.57 3.55 -5.65
N GLY A 60 -8.51 2.92 -5.14
CA GLY A 60 -7.16 3.31 -5.45
C GLY A 60 -6.12 2.68 -4.52
N ILE A 61 -4.87 3.03 -4.81
CA ILE A 61 -3.68 2.56 -4.12
C ILE A 61 -2.98 3.75 -3.46
N ILE A 62 -2.69 3.64 -2.17
CA ILE A 62 -1.91 4.60 -1.40
C ILE A 62 -0.55 3.95 -1.12
N ALA A 63 0.53 4.51 -1.67
CA ALA A 63 1.88 4.04 -1.41
C ALA A 63 2.49 4.80 -0.22
N VAL A 64 2.91 4.07 0.81
CA VAL A 64 3.60 4.61 2.00
C VAL A 64 5.04 4.06 2.03
N GLY A 65 5.94 4.79 1.39
CA GLY A 65 7.34 4.41 1.25
C GLY A 65 8.08 5.38 0.32
N GLY A 66 9.26 4.98 -0.15
CA GLY A 66 10.03 5.74 -1.15
C GLY A 66 9.63 5.43 -2.60
N ASP A 67 10.40 5.99 -3.55
CA ASP A 67 10.13 5.88 -5.00
C ASP A 67 10.05 4.44 -5.51
N GLY A 68 10.84 3.54 -4.93
CA GLY A 68 10.77 2.11 -5.26
C GLY A 68 9.39 1.51 -4.98
N LEU A 69 8.72 1.90 -3.91
CA LEU A 69 7.36 1.44 -3.60
C LEU A 69 6.32 2.11 -4.50
N ALA A 70 6.49 3.41 -4.77
CA ALA A 70 5.66 4.13 -5.72
C ALA A 70 5.72 3.50 -7.12
N HIS A 71 6.92 3.08 -7.55
CA HIS A 71 7.12 2.36 -8.79
C HIS A 71 6.34 1.03 -8.84
N LEU A 72 6.36 0.23 -7.76
CA LEU A 72 5.56 -1.01 -7.68
C LEU A 72 4.05 -0.73 -7.76
N ALA A 73 3.57 0.31 -7.08
CA ALA A 73 2.17 0.71 -7.14
C ALA A 73 1.74 1.11 -8.56
N LEU A 74 2.58 1.88 -9.27
CA LEU A 74 2.34 2.29 -10.65
C LEU A 74 2.29 1.10 -11.62
N GLN A 75 3.16 0.11 -11.45
CA GLN A 75 3.13 -1.11 -12.26
C GLN A 75 1.81 -1.88 -12.17
N VAL A 76 1.07 -1.74 -11.05
CA VAL A 76 -0.23 -2.40 -10.88
C VAL A 76 -1.38 -1.48 -11.28
N ALA A 77 -1.29 -0.18 -11.00
CA ALA A 77 -2.35 0.78 -11.32
C ALA A 77 -2.46 1.13 -12.81
N ALA A 78 -1.35 1.05 -13.55
CA ALA A 78 -1.28 1.40 -14.96
C ALA A 78 -1.27 0.18 -15.92
N ALA A 79 -1.51 -1.02 -15.38
CA ALA A 79 -1.62 -2.26 -16.14
C ALA A 79 -3.08 -2.58 -16.48
#